data_AF-A0A530BR99-F1
#
_entry.id   AF-A0A530BR99-F1
#
_cell.length_a   1.000
_cell.length_b   1.000
_cell.length_c   1.000
_cell.angle_alpha   90.00
_cell.angle_beta   90.00
_cell.angle_gamma   90.00
#
_symmetry.space_group_name_H-M   'P 1'
#
loop_
_entity.id
_entity.type
_entity.pdbx_description
1 polymer ?
#
loop_
_entity_poly.entity_id
_entity_poly.type
_entity_poly.pdbx_seq_one_letter_code
_entity_poly.pdbx_strand_id
1 'polypeptide(L)'
;IRRHCAELTEAARNGGIENYLRKNHDFKFGVYRHCGNEQMIFLIETVWMQVGPFLRNLHIGFEDDLAGILGIDYHEEVVAAIEAGDGERARRAIVRDIEEGATHILGQVKFPEMRH
;
A
#
# COMPACT_ATOMS: atom_id res chain seq x y z
N ILE A 1 -8.66 8.97 8.65
CA ILE A 1 -8.55 7.65 7.98
C ILE A 1 -9.48 7.57 6.76
N ARG A 2 -10.81 7.62 6.90
CA ARG A 2 -11.78 7.52 5.77
C ARG A 2 -11.47 8.41 4.54
N ARG A 3 -11.13 9.68 4.76
CA ARG A 3 -10.72 10.58 3.66
C ARG A 3 -9.54 10.03 2.85
N HIS A 4 -8.51 9.52 3.53
CA HIS A 4 -7.33 8.96 2.87
C HIS A 4 -7.64 7.67 2.11
N CYS A 5 -8.63 6.89 2.56
CA CYS A 5 -9.15 5.73 1.82
C CYS A 5 -9.73 6.17 0.46
N ALA A 6 -10.66 7.14 0.49
CA ALA A 6 -11.28 7.65 -0.73
C ALA A 6 -10.25 8.25 -1.71
N GLU A 7 -9.31 9.06 -1.20
CA GLU A 7 -8.23 9.64 -2.02
C GLU A 7 -7.30 8.57 -2.62
N LEU A 8 -7.06 7.48 -1.90
CA LEU A 8 -6.26 6.35 -2.39
C LEU A 8 -6.99 5.59 -3.51
N THR A 9 -8.26 5.25 -3.31
CA THR A 9 -9.08 4.61 -4.34
C THR A 9 -9.15 5.46 -5.60
N GLU A 10 -9.28 6.78 -5.47
CA GLU A 10 -9.26 7.70 -6.61
C GLU A 10 -7.88 7.74 -7.29
N ALA A 11 -6.80 7.82 -6.51
CA ALA A 11 -5.44 7.83 -7.04
C ALA A 11 -5.08 6.53 -7.76
N ALA A 12 -5.58 5.39 -7.28
CA ALA A 12 -5.39 4.10 -7.92
C ALA A 12 -6.13 4.02 -9.28
N ARG A 13 -7.29 4.68 -9.42
CA ARG A 13 -8.04 4.75 -10.68
C ARG A 13 -7.43 5.69 -11.71
N ASN A 14 -7.03 6.88 -11.28
CA ASN A 14 -6.78 8.00 -12.20
C ASN A 14 -5.47 8.75 -11.93
N GLY A 15 -4.72 8.40 -10.90
CA GLY A 15 -3.62 9.22 -10.37
C GLY A 15 -2.21 8.87 -10.84
N GLY A 16 -2.04 7.76 -11.56
CA GLY A 16 -0.72 7.19 -11.86
C GLY A 16 0.02 6.69 -10.61
N ILE A 17 1.14 6.01 -10.81
CA ILE A 17 1.90 5.35 -9.70
C ILE A 17 2.31 6.34 -8.61
N GLU A 18 2.65 7.56 -9.01
CA GLU A 18 3.16 8.61 -8.14
C GLU A 18 2.16 9.05 -7.09
N ASN A 19 0.96 9.39 -7.55
CA ASN A 19 -0.12 9.77 -6.68
C ASN A 19 -0.60 8.56 -5.86
N TYR A 20 -0.66 7.38 -6.47
CA TYR A 20 -1.04 6.15 -5.79
C TYR A 20 -0.13 5.85 -4.60
N LEU A 21 1.19 5.81 -4.78
CA LEU A 21 2.14 5.52 -3.71
C LEU A 21 2.08 6.56 -2.59
N ARG A 22 1.91 7.84 -2.93
CA ARG A 22 1.70 8.90 -1.94
C ARG A 22 0.44 8.67 -1.11
N LYS A 23 -0.69 8.37 -1.77
CA LYS A 23 -1.96 8.13 -1.07
C LYS A 23 -1.98 6.81 -0.31
N ASN A 24 -1.27 5.80 -0.78
CA ASN A 24 -1.07 4.54 -0.07
C ASN A 24 -0.32 4.79 1.24
N HIS A 25 0.78 5.53 1.18
CA HIS A 25 1.51 5.98 2.36
C HIS A 25 0.60 6.78 3.31
N ASP A 26 -0.09 7.82 2.83
CA ASP A 26 -0.96 8.67 3.65
C ASP A 26 -2.04 7.84 4.38
N PHE A 27 -2.64 6.87 3.69
CA PHE A 27 -3.65 5.98 4.28
C PHE A 27 -3.04 5.06 5.34
N LYS A 28 -2.02 4.27 4.99
CA LYS A 28 -1.43 3.25 5.88
C LYS A 28 -0.79 3.89 7.12
N PHE A 29 0.00 4.95 6.95
CA PHE A 29 0.59 5.68 8.08
C PHE A 29 -0.47 6.46 8.87
N GLY A 30 -1.55 6.89 8.22
CA GLY A 30 -2.73 7.41 8.89
C GLY A 30 -3.34 6.40 9.86
N VAL A 31 -3.32 5.10 9.55
CA VAL A 31 -3.73 4.03 10.48
C VAL A 31 -2.66 3.77 11.52
N TYR A 32 -1.41 3.54 11.11
CA TYR A 32 -0.35 3.12 12.03
C TYR A 32 -0.11 4.11 13.16
N ARG A 33 -0.18 5.42 12.90
CA ARG A 33 0.05 6.46 13.92
C ARG A 33 -0.91 6.38 15.12
N HIS A 34 -2.01 5.63 15.03
CA HIS A 34 -2.91 5.39 16.16
C HIS A 34 -2.43 4.28 17.13
N CYS A 35 -1.32 3.58 16.84
CA CYS A 35 -0.81 2.52 17.73
C CYS A 35 -0.12 3.05 19.00
N GLY A 36 0.19 4.36 19.08
CA GLY A 36 0.85 4.97 20.23
C GLY A 36 2.31 4.55 20.44
N ASN A 37 2.95 3.92 19.44
CA ASN A 37 4.34 3.45 19.51
C ASN A 37 5.19 4.08 18.41
N GLU A 38 5.89 5.17 18.74
CA GLU A 38 6.72 5.92 17.80
C GLU A 38 7.88 5.10 17.21
N GLN A 39 8.45 4.18 17.99
CA GLN A 39 9.56 3.32 17.53
C GLN A 39 9.08 2.36 16.44
N MET A 40 7.88 1.79 16.60
CA MET A 40 7.26 0.94 15.58
C MET A 40 6.99 1.72 14.29
N ILE A 41 6.53 2.97 14.40
CA ILE A 41 6.30 3.84 13.24
C ILE A 41 7.59 4.14 12.50
N PHE A 42 8.66 4.47 13.24
CA PHE A 42 9.98 4.70 12.66
C PHE A 42 10.51 3.49 11.88
N LEU A 43 10.35 2.28 12.43
CA LEU A 43 10.74 1.05 11.74
C LEU A 43 9.94 0.84 10.45
N ILE A 44 8.62 1.04 10.49
CA ILE A 44 7.76 0.91 9.30
C ILE A 44 8.14 1.97 8.24
N GLU A 45 8.43 3.21 8.65
CA GLU A 45 8.89 4.28 7.76
C GLU A 45 10.23 3.96 7.11
N THR A 46 11.16 3.37 7.87
CA THR A 46 12.46 2.94 7.34
C THR A 46 12.30 1.88 6.26
N VAL A 47 11.42 0.90 6.46
CA VAL A 47 11.12 -0.12 5.44
C VAL A 47 10.45 0.53 4.21
N TRP A 48 9.51 1.46 4.42
CA TRP A 48 8.87 2.18 3.33
C TRP A 48 9.87 2.98 2.48
N MET A 49 10.84 3.64 3.10
CA MET A 49 11.91 4.38 2.40
C MET A 49 12.77 3.50 1.50
N GLN A 50 12.91 2.21 1.81
CA GLN A 50 13.64 1.24 0.99
C GLN A 50 12.77 0.72 -0.17
N VAL A 51 11.49 0.44 0.10
CA VAL A 51 10.56 -0.18 -0.87
C VAL A 51 9.94 0.84 -1.83
N GLY A 52 9.66 2.06 -1.38
CA GLY A 52 9.02 3.11 -2.16
C GLY A 52 9.74 3.44 -3.49
N PRO A 53 11.07 3.66 -3.49
CA PRO A 53 11.85 3.86 -4.72
C PRO A 53 11.80 2.65 -5.67
N PHE A 54 11.79 1.43 -5.12
CA PHE A 54 11.66 0.21 -5.92
C PHE A 54 10.31 0.16 -6.65
N LEU A 55 9.20 0.41 -5.95
CA LEU A 55 7.85 0.42 -6.52
C LEU A 55 7.68 1.49 -7.61
N ARG A 56 8.29 2.66 -7.41
CA ARG A 56 8.32 3.75 -8.40
C ARG A 56 9.01 3.33 -9.70
N ASN A 57 10.17 2.69 -9.61
CA ASN A 57 10.92 2.25 -10.78
C ASN A 57 10.21 1.12 -11.53
N LEU A 58 9.44 0.29 -10.82
CA LEU A 58 8.70 -0.80 -11.42
C LEU A 58 7.57 -0.33 -12.35
N HIS A 59 7.09 0.91 -12.19
CA HIS A 59 6.16 1.56 -13.12
C HIS A 59 6.63 1.57 -14.58
N ILE A 60 7.95 1.58 -14.81
CA ILE A 60 8.54 1.52 -16.16
C ILE A 60 8.27 0.15 -16.83
N GLY A 61 7.91 -0.89 -16.06
CA GLY A 61 7.48 -2.20 -16.56
C GLY A 61 5.97 -2.47 -16.49
N PHE A 62 5.18 -1.55 -15.90
CA PHE A 62 3.73 -1.68 -15.69
C PHE A 62 2.90 -0.84 -16.66
N GLU A 63 3.40 -0.55 -17.87
CA GLU A 63 2.82 0.46 -18.78
C GLU A 63 1.29 0.36 -19.00
N ASP A 64 0.64 -0.78 -18.72
CA ASP A 64 -0.81 -0.96 -18.89
C ASP A 64 -1.62 -1.50 -17.67
N ASP A 65 -1.05 -1.82 -16.49
CA ASP A 65 -1.78 -2.59 -15.45
C ASP A 65 -1.72 -2.08 -14.00
N LEU A 66 -1.65 -0.76 -13.78
CA LEU A 66 -1.93 -0.19 -12.44
C LEU A 66 -3.38 -0.50 -11.99
N ALA A 67 -4.28 -0.75 -12.94
CA ALA A 67 -5.65 -1.13 -12.65
C ALA A 67 -5.77 -2.54 -12.02
N GLY A 68 -4.84 -3.47 -12.28
CA GLY A 68 -4.81 -4.77 -11.62
C GLY A 68 -4.66 -4.66 -10.10
N ILE A 69 -3.94 -3.64 -9.62
CA ILE A 69 -3.80 -3.33 -8.19
C ILE A 69 -5.14 -2.89 -7.57
N LEU A 70 -6.06 -2.28 -8.33
CA LEU A 70 -7.41 -1.97 -7.84
C LEU A 70 -8.25 -3.22 -7.56
N GLY A 71 -7.91 -4.36 -8.16
CA GLY A 71 -8.56 -5.64 -7.87
C GLY A 71 -8.21 -6.17 -6.47
N ILE A 72 -7.17 -5.61 -5.84
CA ILE A 72 -6.65 -5.97 -4.53
C ILE A 72 -6.78 -4.73 -3.63
N ASP A 73 -8.02 -4.42 -3.24
CA ASP A 73 -8.34 -3.27 -2.37
C ASP A 73 -9.05 -3.74 -1.10
N TYR A 74 -8.33 -3.70 0.01
CA TYR A 74 -8.88 -4.00 1.35
C TYR A 74 -9.03 -2.74 2.21
N HIS A 75 -8.83 -1.54 1.65
CA HIS A 75 -8.81 -0.30 2.42
C HIS A 75 -10.17 0.00 3.06
N GLU A 76 -11.28 -0.21 2.34
CA GLU A 76 -12.63 -0.04 2.90
C GLU A 76 -12.91 -1.03 4.05
N GLU A 77 -12.40 -2.26 3.97
CA GLU A 77 -12.51 -3.21 5.07
C GLU A 77 -11.75 -2.74 6.31
N VAL A 78 -10.54 -2.20 6.13
CA VAL A 78 -9.75 -1.58 7.20
C VAL A 78 -10.53 -0.43 7.84
N VAL A 79 -11.11 0.47 7.03
CA VAL A 79 -11.90 1.60 7.55
C VAL A 79 -13.11 1.11 8.35
N ALA A 80 -13.88 0.17 7.79
CA ALA A 80 -15.07 -0.36 8.45
C ALA A 80 -14.73 -1.06 9.77
N ALA A 81 -13.61 -1.80 9.83
CA ALA A 81 -13.14 -2.42 11.06
C ALA A 81 -12.74 -1.39 12.12
N ILE A 82 -12.02 -0.34 11.73
CA ILE A 82 -11.62 0.75 12.63
C ILE A 82 -12.83 1.51 13.17
N GLU A 83 -13.82 1.80 12.33
CA GLU A 83 -15.06 2.47 12.76
C GLU A 83 -15.91 1.62 13.71
N ALA A 84 -15.84 0.30 13.56
CA ALA A 84 -16.47 -0.64 14.48
C ALA A 84 -15.66 -0.86 15.77
N GLY A 85 -14.45 -0.29 15.89
CA GLY A 85 -13.54 -0.54 17.01
C GLY A 85 -12.91 -1.93 17.04
N ASP A 86 -12.96 -2.66 15.92
CA ASP A 86 -12.43 -4.03 15.81
C ASP A 86 -10.98 -4.01 15.29
N GLY A 87 -10.03 -3.87 16.23
CA GLY A 87 -8.60 -3.82 15.92
C GLY A 87 -8.06 -5.12 15.30
N GLU A 88 -8.60 -6.27 15.67
CA GLU A 88 -8.17 -7.56 15.13
C GLU A 88 -8.59 -7.73 13.67
N ARG A 89 -9.81 -7.30 13.32
CA ARG A 89 -10.25 -7.26 11.92
C ARG A 89 -9.45 -6.26 11.11
N ALA A 90 -9.18 -5.06 11.65
CA ALA A 90 -8.35 -4.07 10.98
C ALA A 90 -6.94 -4.61 10.70
N ARG A 91 -6.34 -5.31 11.68
CA ARG A 91 -5.04 -5.98 11.52
C ARG A 91 -5.07 -7.01 10.39
N ARG A 92 -6.06 -7.92 10.38
CA ARG A 92 -6.18 -8.95 9.32
C ARG A 92 -6.30 -8.33 7.93
N ALA A 93 -7.12 -7.29 7.79
CA ALA A 93 -7.31 -6.61 6.51
C ALA A 93 -6.03 -5.90 6.04
N ILE A 94 -5.27 -5.25 6.94
CA ILE A 94 -3.97 -4.65 6.56
C ILE A 94 -2.95 -5.71 6.16
N VAL A 95 -2.84 -6.82 6.90
CA VAL A 95 -1.89 -7.89 6.57
C VAL A 95 -2.19 -8.46 5.19
N ARG A 96 -3.47 -8.78 4.92
CA ARG A 96 -3.89 -9.30 3.62
C ARG A 96 -3.58 -8.34 2.47
N ASP A 97 -3.84 -7.04 2.66
CA ASP A 97 -3.51 -6.01 1.67
C ASP A 97 -2.03 -5.98 1.29
N ILE A 98 -1.14 -6.09 2.30
CA ILE A 98 0.30 -6.11 2.08
C ILE A 98 0.73 -7.42 1.38
N GLU A 99 0.23 -8.56 1.83
CA GLU A 99 0.60 -9.87 1.29
C GLU A 99 0.14 -10.06 -0.16
N GLU A 100 -1.11 -9.73 -0.46
CA GLU A 100 -1.67 -9.87 -1.80
C GLU A 100 -1.11 -8.82 -2.75
N GLY A 101 -0.94 -7.57 -2.28
CA GLY A 101 -0.28 -6.52 -3.05
C GLY A 101 1.16 -6.91 -3.42
N ALA A 102 1.94 -7.41 -2.45
CA ALA A 102 3.29 -7.90 -2.70
C ALA A 102 3.32 -9.08 -3.68
N THR A 103 2.40 -10.03 -3.53
CA THR A 103 2.28 -11.19 -4.43
C THR A 103 2.01 -10.76 -5.87
N HIS A 104 1.06 -9.84 -6.06
CA HIS A 104 0.73 -9.30 -7.38
C HIS A 104 1.92 -8.57 -8.01
N ILE A 105 2.57 -7.69 -7.25
CA ILE A 105 3.76 -6.94 -7.69
C ILE A 105 4.87 -7.90 -8.10
N LEU A 106 5.21 -8.89 -7.26
CA LEU A 106 6.30 -9.83 -7.52
C LEU A 106 6.00 -10.74 -8.72
N GLY A 107 4.74 -11.08 -8.98
CA GLY A 107 4.33 -11.85 -10.16
C GLY A 107 4.55 -11.12 -11.48
N GLN A 108 4.66 -9.78 -11.44
CA GLN A 108 4.81 -8.94 -12.62
C GLN A 108 6.25 -8.41 -12.81
N VAL A 109 7.12 -8.51 -11.80
CA VAL A 109 8.50 -8.03 -11.87
C VAL A 109 9.36 -8.94 -12.76
N LYS A 110 10.01 -8.36 -13.77
CA LYS A 110 11.14 -8.99 -14.47
C LYS A 110 12.43 -8.44 -13.88
N PHE A 111 13.11 -9.22 -13.05
CA PHE A 111 14.43 -8.86 -12.55
C PHE A 111 15.46 -8.96 -13.69
N PRO A 112 16.31 -7.95 -13.91
CA PRO A 112 17.41 -8.09 -14.85
C PRO A 112 18.33 -9.23 -14.40
N GLU A 113 18.79 -10.06 -15.33
CA GLU A 113 19.79 -11.10 -15.03
C GLU A 113 20.98 -10.45 -14.31
N MET A 114 21.39 -11.03 -13.18
CA MET A 114 22.54 -10.53 -12.44
C MET A 114 23.76 -10.58 -13.37
N ARG A 115 24.31 -9.40 -13.69
CA ARG A 115 25.61 -9.33 -14.35
C ARG A 115 26.65 -9.90 -13.38
N HIS A 116 27.08 -11.13 -13.65
CA HIS A 116 28.25 -11.75 -13.05
C HIS A 116 29.53 -11.03 -13.47
#